data_AF-A0A0D2E2V9-F1
#
_entry.id   AF-A0A0D2E2V9-F1
#
_cell.length_a   1.000
_cell.length_b   1.000
_cell.length_c   1.000
_cell.angle_alpha   90.00
_cell.angle_beta   90.00
_cell.angle_gamma   90.00
#
_symmetry.space_group_name_H-M   'P 1'
#
loop_
_entity.id
_entity.type
_entity.pdbx_description
1 polymer ?
#
loop_
_entity_poly.entity_id
_entity_poly.type
_entity_poly.pdbx_seq_one_letter_code
_entity_poly.pdbx_strand_id
1 'polypeptide(L)'
;MRWISKFEDLQLDIVGIIAVLGEASVTRNAQVTSLSWWSSIPRLLPAPQALLEHERKYRLPTAPGIVAGAHSGNIKKEINFFTQLLHQRPLDDYEVELVEVTRNKQVKRASFGPNVYGPLFWASLLGCSMSIALVVLSVIYHDGFALLATIMLSAVSSAVGFGTRWDLVFTEPKIKEERENKMPRSDVIVYYPNGAIRVIRPAYEEIGRLYFQTEHARYKIDDTPYRTLALFSTIMLMAGVVSLANASNILQVSYAAAYVLLNAVYWAVSAVNPCSYHWRHAYKTQVLDIAPLPGPHDSALDHKGVVKTSLRQLRHEWHRFQKSWGLVASAKIARTFADPDIGARTFTAALWTAIVLTGTSQWLNEATAIAPINEAWKSWIREADSNVEAIDLYEGRHQPHRSSRLPRRPTGTNWRFSRAQNDRDARDKRRIIIREKIRGWKYDERLTSILAAHADLTRKPYPDETDDTVEAVPEENSIAADTVATSTVVREHRDVSHLEQPAGRGAGTTSSTSFAGLETEEILRVSSDVEKGND
;
A
#
# COMPACT_ATOMS: atom_id res chain seq x y z
N MET A 1 -26.82 -5.24 46.43
CA MET A 1 -25.36 -5.40 46.28
C MET A 1 -24.72 -4.02 46.32
N ARG A 2 -24.18 -3.61 47.47
CA ARG A 2 -23.44 -2.35 47.64
C ARG A 2 -21.98 -2.65 47.33
N TRP A 3 -21.52 -2.36 46.13
CA TRP A 3 -20.22 -2.85 45.65
C TRP A 3 -19.02 -2.01 46.11
N ILE A 4 -19.22 -0.76 46.56
CA ILE A 4 -18.20 0.08 47.22
C ILE A 4 -18.89 0.93 48.29
N SER A 5 -18.47 0.85 49.56
CA SER A 5 -18.98 1.71 50.64
C SER A 5 -18.09 2.91 50.95
N LYS A 6 -16.78 2.84 50.64
CA LYS A 6 -15.83 3.95 50.74
C LYS A 6 -14.79 3.83 49.61
N PHE A 7 -14.49 4.95 48.95
CA PHE A 7 -13.48 5.01 47.88
C PHE A 7 -12.04 4.81 48.38
N GLU A 8 -11.82 4.92 49.68
CA GLU A 8 -10.50 4.80 50.31
C GLU A 8 -9.97 3.36 50.34
N ASP A 9 -10.84 2.35 50.29
CA ASP A 9 -10.46 0.93 50.37
C ASP A 9 -10.12 0.31 49.00
N LEU A 10 -10.26 1.06 47.90
CA LEU A 10 -10.04 0.55 46.56
C LEU A 10 -8.53 0.55 46.23
N GLN A 11 -7.86 -0.59 46.40
CA GLN A 11 -6.52 -0.82 45.84
C GLN A 11 -6.64 -1.21 44.35
N LEU A 12 -6.32 -0.27 43.46
CA LEU A 12 -6.24 -0.54 42.02
C LEU A 12 -4.79 -0.84 41.62
N ASP A 13 -4.57 -1.95 40.91
CA ASP A 13 -3.30 -2.20 40.22
C ASP A 13 -3.18 -1.33 38.97
N ILE A 14 -2.94 -0.03 39.20
CA ILE A 14 -2.85 1.00 38.16
C ILE A 14 -1.67 0.74 37.20
N VAL A 15 -0.61 0.09 37.69
CA VAL A 15 0.58 -0.22 36.90
C VAL A 15 0.25 -1.26 35.82
N GLY A 16 -0.48 -2.31 36.19
CA GLY A 16 -0.98 -3.31 35.22
C GLY A 16 -1.91 -2.71 34.16
N ILE A 17 -2.76 -1.76 34.55
CA ILE A 17 -3.67 -1.08 33.62
C ILE A 17 -2.89 -0.21 32.62
N ILE A 18 -1.92 0.59 33.07
CA ILE A 18 -1.12 1.47 32.19
C ILE A 18 -0.29 0.64 31.20
N ALA A 19 0.26 -0.49 31.63
CA ALA A 19 1.10 -1.34 30.79
C ALA A 19 0.38 -1.95 29.58
N VAL A 20 -0.92 -2.26 29.71
CA VAL A 20 -1.70 -2.97 28.67
C VAL A 20 -2.43 -1.99 27.73
N LEU A 21 -2.57 -0.73 28.12
CA LEU A 21 -3.58 0.15 27.55
C LEU A 21 -2.98 1.08 26.47
N GLY A 22 -3.33 0.83 25.21
CA GLY A 22 -3.22 1.82 24.13
C GLY A 22 -1.99 1.76 23.24
N GLU A 23 -1.08 0.80 23.43
CA GLU A 23 0.10 0.61 22.59
C GLU A 23 -0.26 0.57 21.09
N ALA A 24 -1.15 -0.34 20.69
CA ALA A 24 -1.57 -0.50 19.29
C ALA A 24 -2.24 0.75 18.68
N SER A 25 -2.97 1.53 19.49
CA SER A 25 -3.63 2.76 19.06
C SER A 25 -2.64 3.89 18.81
N VAL A 26 -1.59 3.97 19.64
CA VAL A 26 -0.54 4.99 19.54
C VAL A 26 0.44 4.67 18.40
N THR A 27 0.87 3.41 18.25
CA THR A 27 1.81 3.01 17.19
C THR A 27 1.27 3.25 15.78
N ARG A 28 -0.03 3.00 15.56
CA ARG A 28 -0.68 3.24 14.26
C ARG A 28 -0.63 4.70 13.80
N ASN A 29 -0.61 5.64 14.74
CA ASN A 29 -0.56 7.08 14.46
C ASN A 29 0.82 7.70 14.75
N ALA A 30 1.83 6.90 15.10
CA ALA A 30 3.14 7.37 15.54
C ALA A 30 3.84 8.26 14.51
N GLN A 31 3.83 7.85 13.23
CA GLN A 31 4.50 8.59 12.16
C GLN A 31 3.87 9.97 11.94
N VAL A 32 2.54 10.07 11.96
CA VAL A 32 1.84 11.35 11.77
C VAL A 32 1.98 12.26 12.98
N THR A 33 1.91 11.66 14.17
CA THR A 33 2.09 12.39 15.44
C THR A 33 3.47 13.04 15.47
N SER A 34 4.50 12.32 15.04
CA SER A 34 5.89 12.78 15.02
C SER A 34 6.20 13.88 13.98
N LEU A 35 5.32 14.13 13.00
CA LEU A 35 5.43 15.27 12.08
C LEU A 35 4.98 16.60 12.73
N SER A 36 4.12 16.52 13.73
CA SER A 36 3.49 17.69 14.33
C SER A 36 4.31 18.24 15.49
N TRP A 37 4.52 19.56 15.54
CA TRP A 37 5.14 20.22 16.69
C TRP A 37 4.37 19.97 17.99
N TRP A 38 3.05 19.82 17.89
CA TRP A 38 2.16 19.56 19.04
C TRP A 38 2.50 18.26 19.78
N SER A 39 3.23 17.35 19.15
CA SER A 39 3.69 16.12 19.82
C SER A 39 4.72 16.39 20.93
N SER A 40 5.48 17.50 20.86
CA SER A 40 6.51 17.83 21.86
C SER A 40 5.94 18.52 23.11
N ILE A 41 4.63 18.75 23.20
CA ILE A 41 4.02 19.37 24.39
C ILE A 41 3.89 18.34 25.50
N PRO A 42 4.22 18.68 26.77
CA PRO A 42 4.02 17.80 27.91
C PRO A 42 2.54 17.44 28.06
N ARG A 43 2.23 16.16 27.94
CA ARG A 43 0.89 15.58 28.03
C ARG A 43 0.93 14.16 28.57
N LEU A 44 -0.22 13.67 29.03
CA LEU A 44 -0.37 12.25 29.30
C LEU A 44 -0.51 11.45 28.01
N LEU A 45 0.26 10.37 27.89
CA LEU A 45 0.21 9.40 26.80
C LEU A 45 -0.06 8.01 27.39
N PRO A 46 -1.02 7.24 26.84
CA PRO A 46 -1.39 5.94 27.41
C PRO A 46 -0.24 4.93 27.37
N ALA A 47 0.51 4.87 26.26
CA ALA A 47 1.68 3.99 26.11
C ALA A 47 2.84 4.76 25.45
N PRO A 48 3.63 5.53 26.22
CA PRO A 48 4.76 6.28 25.66
C PRO A 48 5.92 5.37 25.24
N GLN A 49 6.09 4.18 25.84
CA GLN A 49 7.11 3.20 25.43
C GLN A 49 6.96 2.83 23.95
N ALA A 50 5.72 2.75 23.47
CA ALA A 50 5.38 2.36 22.11
C ALA A 50 5.99 3.26 21.03
N LEU A 51 6.39 4.48 21.40
CA LEU A 51 6.99 5.47 20.50
C LEU A 51 8.53 5.48 20.57
N LEU A 52 9.12 4.76 21.53
CA LEU A 52 10.56 4.62 21.74
C LEU A 52 11.07 3.31 21.10
N GLU A 53 10.70 3.07 19.84
CA GLU A 53 11.24 1.93 19.09
C GLU A 53 12.77 2.05 18.98
N HIS A 54 13.49 0.96 19.18
CA HIS A 54 14.96 0.90 19.09
C HIS A 54 15.48 1.29 17.70
N GLU A 55 14.65 1.09 16.67
CA GLU A 55 14.93 1.49 15.29
C GLU A 55 13.80 2.37 14.78
N ARG A 56 14.13 3.60 14.38
CA ARG A 56 13.16 4.53 13.84
C ARG A 56 12.87 4.21 12.38
N LYS A 57 11.60 4.08 12.03
CA LYS A 57 11.17 3.80 10.65
C LYS A 57 11.62 4.92 9.71
N TYR A 58 12.53 4.60 8.79
CA TYR A 58 13.04 5.55 7.79
C TYR A 58 12.06 5.81 6.64
N ARG A 59 11.15 4.86 6.39
CA ARG A 59 10.14 4.96 5.32
C ARG A 59 8.73 4.94 5.87
N LEU A 60 7.84 5.62 5.15
CA LEU A 60 6.40 5.53 5.37
C LEU A 60 5.87 4.15 4.97
N PRO A 61 4.74 3.69 5.52
CA PRO A 61 4.18 2.37 5.25
C PRO A 61 3.84 2.25 3.77
N THR A 62 4.43 1.25 3.14
CA THR A 62 4.14 0.86 1.76
C THR A 62 3.09 -0.25 1.74
N ALA A 63 2.39 -0.37 0.63
CA ALA A 63 1.38 -1.42 0.41
C ALA A 63 1.89 -2.37 -0.70
N PRO A 64 1.50 -3.66 -0.64
CA PRO A 64 1.86 -4.60 -1.68
C PRO A 64 1.14 -4.25 -2.99
N GLY A 65 1.87 -4.34 -4.10
CA GLY A 65 1.36 -4.08 -5.45
C GLY A 65 2.45 -3.55 -6.37
N ILE A 66 2.17 -3.46 -7.65
CA ILE A 66 3.14 -3.08 -8.69
C ILE A 66 2.70 -1.75 -9.30
N VAL A 67 3.61 -0.79 -9.37
CA VAL A 67 3.43 0.49 -10.06
C VAL A 67 4.27 0.47 -11.31
N ALA A 68 3.65 0.59 -12.49
CA ALA A 68 4.32 0.58 -13.78
C ALA A 68 3.95 1.82 -14.60
N GLY A 69 4.90 2.39 -15.33
CA GLY A 69 4.65 3.48 -16.26
C GLY A 69 4.30 2.91 -17.62
N ALA A 70 3.16 3.33 -18.18
CA ALA A 70 2.63 2.81 -19.44
C ALA A 70 3.62 2.93 -20.60
N HIS A 71 4.30 4.09 -20.71
CA HIS A 71 5.27 4.37 -21.77
C HIS A 71 6.67 4.69 -21.26
N SER A 72 6.86 4.90 -19.96
CA SER A 72 8.18 5.25 -19.41
C SER A 72 9.05 4.04 -19.11
N GLY A 73 8.47 2.83 -19.04
CA GLY A 73 9.17 1.62 -18.65
C GLY A 73 9.60 1.58 -17.18
N ASN A 74 9.28 2.62 -16.39
CA ASN A 74 9.56 2.64 -14.96
C ASN A 74 8.67 1.64 -14.24
N ILE A 75 9.26 0.80 -13.39
CA ILE A 75 8.54 -0.22 -12.63
C ILE A 75 8.99 -0.17 -11.17
N LYS A 76 8.02 -0.33 -10.27
CA LYS A 76 8.24 -0.45 -8.85
C LYS A 76 7.35 -1.53 -8.28
N LYS A 77 7.92 -2.49 -7.54
CA LYS A 77 7.20 -3.65 -6.98
C LYS A 77 6.54 -3.37 -5.63
N GLU A 78 6.35 -2.09 -5.30
CA GLU A 78 5.68 -1.66 -4.09
C GLU A 78 4.84 -0.40 -4.36
N ILE A 79 3.73 -0.27 -3.65
CA ILE A 79 2.88 0.92 -3.67
C ILE A 79 3.37 1.87 -2.58
N ASN A 80 4.01 2.95 -3.02
CA ASN A 80 4.45 4.04 -2.15
C ASN A 80 3.31 4.65 -1.32
N PHE A 81 3.66 5.32 -0.22
CA PHE A 81 2.67 5.93 0.67
C PHE A 81 1.87 7.03 -0.04
N PHE A 82 2.50 7.81 -0.93
CA PHE A 82 1.87 8.81 -1.78
C PHE A 82 0.70 8.22 -2.57
N THR A 83 0.90 7.06 -3.17
CA THR A 83 -0.11 6.39 -3.99
C THR A 83 -1.31 5.96 -3.13
N GLN A 84 -1.06 5.44 -1.93
CA GLN A 84 -2.11 5.07 -0.97
C GLN A 84 -2.86 6.29 -0.43
N LEU A 85 -2.13 7.37 -0.16
CA LEU A 85 -2.68 8.62 0.34
C LEU A 85 -3.65 9.25 -0.66
N LEU A 86 -3.28 9.21 -1.93
CA LEU A 86 -4.04 9.79 -3.02
C LEU A 86 -5.23 8.92 -3.43
N HIS A 87 -5.07 7.60 -3.38
CA HIS A 87 -6.11 6.65 -3.77
C HIS A 87 -6.58 5.80 -2.58
N GLN A 88 -7.44 6.40 -1.77
CA GLN A 88 -7.87 5.85 -0.47
C GLN A 88 -8.85 4.68 -0.56
N ARG A 89 -9.50 4.50 -1.71
CA ARG A 89 -10.51 3.44 -1.90
C ARG A 89 -9.81 2.12 -2.26
N PRO A 90 -10.03 1.03 -1.49
CA PRO A 90 -9.70 -0.31 -1.96
C PRO A 90 -10.60 -0.66 -3.15
N LEU A 91 -10.02 -1.20 -4.21
CA LEU A 91 -10.77 -1.74 -5.34
C LEU A 91 -11.22 -3.16 -5.00
N ASP A 92 -12.37 -3.59 -5.51
CA ASP A 92 -12.74 -5.01 -5.41
C ASP A 92 -11.95 -5.84 -6.44
N ASP A 93 -12.07 -7.15 -6.35
CA ASP A 93 -11.32 -8.09 -7.17
C ASP A 93 -11.55 -7.85 -8.66
N TYR A 94 -10.43 -7.77 -9.41
CA TYR A 94 -10.40 -7.52 -10.85
C TYR A 94 -11.17 -6.25 -11.30
N GLU A 95 -11.38 -5.27 -10.42
CA GLU A 95 -11.97 -3.97 -10.78
C GLU A 95 -10.92 -3.10 -11.50
N VAL A 96 -11.36 -2.37 -12.53
CA VAL A 96 -10.50 -1.43 -13.25
C VAL A 96 -11.00 -0.01 -13.07
N GLU A 97 -10.15 0.85 -12.51
CA GLU A 97 -10.50 2.24 -12.26
C GLU A 97 -9.60 3.18 -13.05
N LEU A 98 -10.20 4.17 -13.71
CA LEU A 98 -9.48 5.23 -14.39
C LEU A 98 -9.54 6.49 -13.54
N VAL A 99 -8.38 7.03 -13.15
CA VAL A 99 -8.28 8.20 -12.28
C VAL A 99 -7.47 9.31 -12.93
N GLU A 100 -8.06 10.49 -13.08
CA GLU A 100 -7.35 11.70 -13.44
C GLU A 100 -6.80 12.39 -12.19
N VAL A 101 -5.50 12.72 -12.20
CA VAL A 101 -4.85 13.40 -11.08
C VAL A 101 -4.38 14.78 -11.50
N THR A 102 -4.88 15.79 -10.79
CA THR A 102 -4.57 17.21 -11.05
C THR A 102 -3.99 17.86 -9.80
N ARG A 103 -2.93 18.66 -9.95
CA ARG A 103 -2.41 19.48 -8.85
C ARG A 103 -3.25 20.73 -8.68
N ASN A 104 -3.67 21.04 -7.46
CA ASN A 104 -4.31 22.32 -7.16
C ASN A 104 -3.28 23.44 -7.07
N LYS A 105 -3.20 24.29 -8.11
CA LYS A 105 -2.26 25.43 -8.19
C LYS A 105 -2.52 26.53 -7.16
N GLN A 106 -3.69 26.55 -6.52
CA GLN A 106 -4.01 27.56 -5.50
C GLN A 106 -3.26 27.33 -4.19
N VAL A 107 -2.79 26.10 -3.94
CA VAL A 107 -2.06 25.75 -2.71
C VAL A 107 -0.56 25.95 -2.95
N LYS A 108 -0.01 27.10 -2.53
CA LYS A 108 1.43 27.41 -2.60
C LYS A 108 2.31 26.70 -1.55
N ARG A 109 1.72 25.90 -0.66
CA ARG A 109 2.43 25.17 0.40
C ARG A 109 3.07 23.89 -0.14
N ALA A 110 3.86 23.23 0.71
CA ALA A 110 4.38 21.89 0.45
C ALA A 110 3.26 20.96 -0.01
N SER A 111 3.57 20.12 -0.99
CA SER A 111 2.58 19.26 -1.66
C SER A 111 2.00 18.19 -0.74
N PHE A 112 2.72 17.88 0.34
CA PHE A 112 2.36 16.93 1.38
C PHE A 112 2.70 17.47 2.76
N GLY A 113 1.87 17.15 3.73
CA GLY A 113 2.16 17.43 5.13
C GLY A 113 1.07 16.90 6.07
N PRO A 114 1.33 16.94 7.39
CA PRO A 114 0.31 16.62 8.38
C PRO A 114 -0.79 17.68 8.38
N ASN A 115 -2.01 17.26 8.69
CA ASN A 115 -3.06 18.22 8.98
C ASN A 115 -2.83 18.84 10.36
N VAL A 116 -2.49 20.13 10.41
CA VAL A 116 -2.11 20.86 11.64
C VAL A 116 -3.22 20.79 12.69
N TYR A 117 -4.49 20.84 12.27
CA TYR A 117 -5.67 20.79 13.14
C TYR A 117 -6.45 19.48 12.96
N GLY A 118 -5.72 18.37 12.83
CA GLY A 118 -6.33 17.04 12.75
C GLY A 118 -6.82 16.50 14.11
N PRO A 119 -7.45 15.32 14.13
CA PRO A 119 -7.92 14.67 15.36
C PRO A 119 -6.81 14.47 16.42
N LEU A 120 -5.57 14.23 15.97
CA LEU A 120 -4.39 14.08 16.84
C LEU A 120 -4.05 15.37 17.61
N PHE A 121 -4.32 16.55 17.05
CA PHE A 121 -4.14 17.82 17.76
C PHE A 121 -5.08 17.89 18.97
N TRP A 122 -6.36 17.57 18.77
CA TRP A 122 -7.34 17.55 19.85
C TRP A 122 -7.03 16.49 20.92
N ALA A 123 -6.57 15.31 20.50
CA ALA A 123 -6.10 14.29 21.44
C ALA A 123 -4.90 14.77 22.28
N SER A 124 -3.95 15.48 21.65
CA SER A 124 -2.80 16.06 22.36
C SER A 124 -3.19 17.16 23.34
N LEU A 125 -4.15 18.01 22.96
CA LEU A 125 -4.69 19.07 23.81
C LEU A 125 -5.45 18.49 25.01
N LEU A 126 -6.25 17.44 24.78
CA LEU A 126 -6.94 16.72 25.85
C LEU A 126 -5.94 16.11 26.84
N GLY A 127 -4.90 15.42 26.37
CA GLY A 127 -3.84 14.87 27.22
C GLY A 127 -3.08 15.93 28.02
N CYS A 128 -2.87 17.11 27.43
CA CYS A 128 -2.26 18.25 28.14
C CYS A 128 -3.22 18.80 29.21
N SER A 129 -4.50 18.98 28.87
CA SER A 129 -5.51 19.46 29.82
C SER A 129 -5.70 18.51 31.01
N MET A 130 -5.70 17.19 30.78
CA MET A 130 -5.75 16.17 31.82
C MET A 130 -4.50 16.18 32.71
N SER A 131 -3.32 16.39 32.12
CA SER A 131 -2.08 16.56 32.90
C SER A 131 -2.17 17.77 33.84
N ILE A 132 -2.67 18.91 33.36
CA ILE A 132 -2.84 20.12 34.18
C ILE A 132 -3.86 19.86 35.30
N ALA A 133 -4.99 19.22 34.98
CA ALA A 133 -6.01 18.89 35.96
C ALA A 133 -5.46 17.98 37.08
N LEU A 134 -4.63 16.99 36.73
CA LEU A 134 -4.00 16.11 37.72
C LEU A 134 -2.93 16.80 38.56
N VAL A 135 -2.18 17.76 38.01
CA VAL A 135 -1.29 18.62 38.82
C VAL A 135 -2.10 19.41 39.84
N VAL A 136 -3.19 20.07 39.41
CA VAL A 136 -4.06 20.84 40.31
C VAL A 136 -4.66 19.94 41.39
N LEU A 137 -5.13 18.75 41.01
CA LEU A 137 -5.69 17.78 41.95
C LEU A 137 -4.65 17.30 42.97
N SER A 138 -3.41 17.04 42.53
CA SER A 138 -2.32 16.63 43.40
C SER A 138 -1.94 17.70 44.42
N VAL A 139 -2.00 18.98 44.02
CA VAL A 139 -1.77 20.12 44.92
C VAL A 139 -2.90 20.26 45.95
N ILE A 140 -4.16 20.09 45.54
CA ILE A 140 -5.33 20.18 46.43
C ILE A 140 -5.32 19.07 47.49
N TYR A 141 -4.98 17.84 47.09
CA TYR A 141 -4.90 16.70 48.02
C TYR A 141 -3.54 16.58 48.72
N HIS A 142 -2.62 17.53 48.51
CA HIS A 142 -1.29 17.55 49.12
C HIS A 142 -0.47 16.26 48.94
N ASP A 143 -0.57 15.61 47.77
CA ASP A 143 0.13 14.37 47.46
C ASP A 143 1.36 14.65 46.58
N GLY A 144 2.55 14.57 47.21
CA GLY A 144 3.82 14.81 46.53
C GLY A 144 4.18 13.71 45.52
N PHE A 145 3.79 12.46 45.76
CA PHE A 145 4.11 11.35 44.87
C PHE A 145 3.29 11.43 43.58
N ALA A 146 2.01 11.80 43.68
CA ALA A 146 1.16 12.04 42.51
C ALA A 146 1.64 13.26 41.68
N LEU A 147 2.09 14.33 42.35
CA LEU A 147 2.65 15.49 41.67
C LEU A 147 3.93 15.12 40.90
N LEU A 148 4.85 14.39 41.55
CA LEU A 148 6.06 13.90 40.92
C LEU A 148 5.75 12.98 39.72
N ALA A 149 4.79 12.06 39.89
CA ALA A 149 4.33 11.18 38.82
C ALA A 149 3.80 11.96 37.62
N THR A 150 2.97 12.98 37.83
CA THR A 150 2.43 13.82 36.73
C THR A 150 3.54 14.51 35.95
N ILE A 151 4.50 15.11 36.66
CA ILE A 151 5.62 15.82 36.04
C ILE A 151 6.48 14.84 35.23
N MET A 152 6.83 13.68 35.80
CA MET A 152 7.65 12.69 35.11
C MET A 152 6.94 12.14 33.87
N LEU A 153 5.68 11.72 33.98
CA LEU A 153 4.91 11.15 32.87
C LEU A 153 4.65 12.16 31.74
N SER A 154 4.38 13.42 32.09
CA SER A 154 4.20 14.49 31.09
C SER A 154 5.52 14.86 30.41
N ALA A 155 6.65 14.87 31.13
CA ALA A 155 7.95 15.13 30.55
C ALA A 155 8.45 13.99 29.65
N VAL A 156 8.11 12.73 29.96
CA VAL A 156 8.35 11.58 29.05
C VAL A 156 7.72 11.84 27.69
N SER A 157 6.47 12.30 27.65
CA SER A 157 5.79 12.59 26.36
C SER A 157 6.49 13.67 25.54
N SER A 158 7.06 14.68 26.20
CA SER A 158 7.82 15.76 25.56
C SER A 158 9.15 15.25 25.01
N ALA A 159 9.89 14.46 25.81
CA ALA A 159 11.14 13.83 25.39
C ALA A 159 10.93 12.90 24.19
N VAL A 160 9.90 12.06 24.23
CA VAL A 160 9.49 11.20 23.11
C VAL A 160 9.13 12.05 21.88
N GLY A 161 8.28 13.07 22.04
CA GLY A 161 7.85 13.92 20.93
C GLY A 161 8.98 14.74 20.30
N PHE A 162 10.03 15.05 21.05
CA PHE A 162 11.25 15.66 20.52
C PHE A 162 12.11 14.62 19.79
N GLY A 163 12.33 13.46 20.40
CA GLY A 163 13.13 12.34 19.88
C GLY A 163 12.65 11.76 18.56
N THR A 164 11.33 11.64 18.42
CA THR A 164 10.72 11.04 17.22
C THR A 164 10.50 12.05 16.10
N ARG A 165 10.82 13.33 16.30
CA ARG A 165 10.48 14.37 15.33
C ARG A 165 11.24 14.22 14.01
N TRP A 166 10.50 14.31 12.91
CA TRP A 166 11.05 14.20 11.56
C TRP A 166 10.37 15.14 10.58
N ASP A 167 11.06 15.43 9.48
CA ASP A 167 10.56 16.18 8.33
C ASP A 167 10.48 15.24 7.11
N LEU A 168 9.41 15.38 6.31
CA LEU A 168 9.19 14.59 5.11
C LEU A 168 10.07 15.09 3.96
N VAL A 169 11.02 14.27 3.51
CA VAL A 169 11.83 14.56 2.32
C VAL A 169 11.07 14.08 1.10
N PHE A 170 10.22 14.96 0.58
CA PHE A 170 9.45 14.71 -0.64
C PHE A 170 9.42 15.97 -1.50
N THR A 171 10.38 16.06 -2.41
CA THR A 171 10.51 17.18 -3.35
C THR A 171 9.86 16.78 -4.66
N GLU A 172 8.91 17.58 -5.14
CA GLU A 172 8.36 17.38 -6.47
C GLU A 172 9.45 17.55 -7.54
N PRO A 173 9.54 16.63 -8.51
CA PRO A 173 10.49 16.74 -9.59
C PRO A 173 10.12 17.95 -10.45
N LYS A 174 10.97 18.97 -10.45
CA LYS A 174 10.83 20.13 -11.33
C LYS A 174 11.29 19.73 -12.73
N ILE A 175 10.43 19.88 -13.72
CA ILE A 175 10.81 19.67 -15.12
C ILE A 175 11.39 20.98 -15.67
N LYS A 176 12.53 20.89 -16.37
CA LYS A 176 13.05 22.02 -17.15
C LYS A 176 12.12 22.24 -18.34
N GLU A 177 11.73 23.49 -18.61
CA GLU A 177 10.79 23.86 -19.68
C GLU A 177 11.17 23.26 -21.05
N GLU A 178 12.47 23.14 -21.34
CA GLU A 178 13.01 22.53 -22.56
C GLU A 178 12.64 21.05 -22.77
N ARG A 179 12.36 20.33 -21.67
CA ARG A 179 11.99 18.91 -21.70
C ARG A 179 10.48 18.67 -21.63
N GLU A 180 9.69 19.65 -21.20
CA GLU A 180 8.23 19.51 -21.03
C GLU A 180 7.56 19.10 -22.35
N ASN A 181 8.01 19.65 -23.48
CA ASN A 181 7.53 19.32 -24.82
C ASN A 181 8.34 18.20 -25.51
N LYS A 182 9.04 17.33 -24.78
CA LYS A 182 9.79 16.21 -25.41
C LYS A 182 9.52 14.86 -24.75
N MET A 183 8.74 14.84 -23.68
CA MET A 183 8.57 13.66 -22.88
C MET A 183 7.35 12.85 -23.34
N PRO A 184 7.46 11.50 -23.33
CA PRO A 184 6.35 10.62 -23.68
C PRO A 184 5.24 10.69 -22.62
N ARG A 185 4.08 10.16 -22.96
CA ARG A 185 2.93 10.07 -22.04
C ARG A 185 3.34 9.40 -20.72
N SER A 186 2.96 10.03 -19.60
CA SER A 186 3.31 9.56 -18.26
C SER A 186 2.15 8.87 -17.57
N ASP A 187 1.37 8.07 -18.30
CA ASP A 187 0.30 7.28 -17.67
C ASP A 187 0.93 6.23 -16.75
N VAL A 188 0.36 6.09 -15.56
CA VAL A 188 0.85 5.20 -14.51
C VAL A 188 -0.21 4.17 -14.19
N ILE A 189 0.19 2.94 -13.98
CA ILE A 189 -0.68 1.81 -13.71
C ILE A 189 -0.31 1.28 -12.35
N VAL A 190 -1.31 1.05 -11.51
CA VAL A 190 -1.15 0.41 -10.21
C VAL A 190 -1.90 -0.89 -10.25
N TYR A 191 -1.17 -1.99 -10.16
CA TYR A 191 -1.67 -3.35 -10.05
C TYR A 191 -1.69 -3.78 -8.60
N TYR A 192 -2.86 -4.19 -8.11
CA TYR A 192 -3.06 -4.64 -6.75
C TYR A 192 -3.01 -6.18 -6.67
N PRO A 193 -2.68 -6.76 -5.49
CA PRO A 193 -2.61 -8.21 -5.32
C PRO A 193 -3.93 -8.96 -5.58
N ASN A 194 -5.07 -8.27 -5.47
CA ASN A 194 -6.40 -8.83 -5.77
C ASN A 194 -6.76 -8.81 -7.27
N GLY A 195 -5.77 -8.56 -8.15
CA GLY A 195 -5.97 -8.48 -9.60
C GLY A 195 -6.64 -7.20 -10.08
N ALA A 196 -6.94 -6.26 -9.18
CA ALA A 196 -7.51 -4.97 -9.52
C ALA A 196 -6.44 -4.05 -10.14
N ILE A 197 -6.86 -3.23 -11.10
CA ILE A 197 -5.96 -2.36 -11.87
C ILE A 197 -6.46 -0.93 -11.82
N ARG A 198 -5.63 -0.01 -11.34
CA ARG A 198 -5.91 1.42 -11.37
C ARG A 198 -5.03 2.10 -12.41
N VAL A 199 -5.66 2.59 -13.48
CA VAL A 199 -5.01 3.38 -14.52
C VAL A 199 -5.08 4.84 -14.11
N ILE A 200 -3.93 5.42 -13.87
CA ILE A 200 -3.75 6.78 -13.40
C ILE A 200 -3.27 7.62 -14.56
N ARG A 201 -4.06 8.63 -14.89
CA ARG A 201 -3.74 9.60 -15.92
C ARG A 201 -3.40 10.94 -15.25
N PRO A 202 -2.11 11.25 -15.08
CA PRO A 202 -1.72 12.52 -14.50
C PRO A 202 -1.92 13.65 -15.51
N ALA A 203 -2.29 14.83 -15.03
CA ALA A 203 -2.41 16.02 -15.88
C ALA A 203 -1.06 16.58 -16.34
N TYR A 204 0.01 16.28 -15.59
CA TYR A 204 1.38 16.70 -15.86
C TYR A 204 2.32 15.55 -15.51
N GLU A 205 3.43 15.42 -16.23
CA GLU A 205 4.40 14.35 -15.99
C GLU A 205 5.06 14.42 -14.62
N GLU A 206 5.23 15.62 -14.06
CA GLU A 206 5.74 15.80 -12.70
C GLU A 206 4.98 14.91 -11.72
N ILE A 207 3.66 14.82 -11.87
CA ILE A 207 2.77 14.00 -11.04
C ILE A 207 2.98 12.51 -11.31
N GLY A 208 3.17 12.11 -12.57
CA GLY A 208 3.45 10.72 -12.93
C GLY A 208 4.72 10.17 -12.28
N ARG A 209 5.76 11.01 -12.17
CA ARG A 209 7.02 10.66 -11.51
C ARG A 209 6.90 10.48 -10.00
N LEU A 210 5.98 11.18 -9.34
CA LEU A 210 5.74 11.07 -7.90
C LEU A 210 5.36 9.64 -7.49
N TYR A 211 4.68 8.90 -8.36
CA TYR A 211 4.31 7.52 -8.09
C TYR A 211 5.51 6.58 -7.92
N PHE A 212 6.64 6.88 -8.58
CA PHE A 212 7.87 6.09 -8.51
C PHE A 212 8.82 6.57 -7.41
N GLN A 213 8.71 7.84 -6.99
CA GLN A 213 9.57 8.44 -5.98
C GLN A 213 9.40 7.78 -4.61
N THR A 214 10.49 7.40 -3.96
CA THR A 214 10.48 6.90 -2.58
C THR A 214 10.35 8.06 -1.59
N GLU A 215 9.41 7.96 -0.64
CA GLU A 215 9.39 8.91 0.48
C GLU A 215 10.32 8.43 1.60
N HIS A 216 11.06 9.38 2.19
CA HIS A 216 11.95 9.14 3.31
C HIS A 216 11.68 10.13 4.44
N ALA A 217 11.68 9.63 5.67
CA ALA A 217 11.57 10.41 6.88
C ALA A 217 12.98 10.85 7.32
N ARG A 218 13.25 12.16 7.31
CA ARG A 218 14.50 12.71 7.85
C ARG A 218 14.26 13.16 9.29
N TYR A 219 14.77 12.38 10.24
CA TYR A 219 14.72 12.74 11.65
C TYR A 219 15.63 13.95 11.92
N LYS A 220 15.19 14.84 12.82
CA LYS A 220 15.99 16.04 13.18
C LYS A 220 17.14 15.73 14.13
N ILE A 221 17.02 14.62 14.84
CA ILE A 221 17.96 14.17 15.85
C ILE A 221 18.62 12.90 15.33
N ASP A 222 19.95 12.87 15.36
CA ASP A 222 20.73 11.70 14.96
C ASP A 222 20.57 10.53 15.95
N ASP A 223 21.12 9.36 15.61
CA ASP A 223 20.87 8.14 16.36
C ASP A 223 21.46 8.15 17.78
N THR A 224 22.66 8.71 17.97
CA THR A 224 23.30 8.79 19.30
C THR A 224 22.49 9.62 20.30
N PRO A 225 22.16 10.90 20.03
CA PRO A 225 21.32 11.69 20.93
C PRO A 225 19.89 11.13 21.05
N TYR A 226 19.38 10.44 20.03
CA TYR A 226 18.09 9.75 20.15
C TYR A 226 18.16 8.60 21.17
N ARG A 227 19.21 7.76 21.13
CA ARG A 227 19.37 6.64 22.06
C ARG A 227 19.54 7.10 23.51
N THR A 228 20.28 8.19 23.75
CA THR A 228 20.41 8.76 25.11
C THR A 228 19.09 9.36 25.60
N LEU A 229 18.35 10.05 24.73
CA LEU A 229 17.02 10.58 25.05
C LEU A 229 16.01 9.46 25.31
N ALA A 230 16.07 8.36 24.56
CA ALA A 230 15.25 7.18 24.77
C ALA A 230 15.54 6.51 26.12
N LEU A 231 16.82 6.33 26.46
CA LEU A 231 17.25 5.82 27.77
C LEU A 231 16.80 6.74 28.92
N PHE A 232 16.95 8.06 28.75
CA PHE A 232 16.47 9.03 29.73
C PHE A 232 14.94 8.94 29.91
N SER A 233 14.22 8.80 28.79
CA SER A 233 12.75 8.69 28.79
C SER A 233 12.27 7.40 29.46
N THR A 234 12.96 6.27 29.29
CA THR A 234 12.59 5.02 29.97
C THR A 234 12.84 5.07 31.46
N ILE A 235 13.97 5.66 31.91
CA ILE A 235 14.24 5.88 33.34
C ILE A 235 13.17 6.81 33.95
N MET A 236 12.85 7.90 33.27
CA MET A 236 11.84 8.86 33.69
C MET A 236 10.45 8.22 33.77
N LEU A 237 10.12 7.34 32.82
CA LEU A 237 8.88 6.60 32.82
C LEU A 237 8.78 5.63 34.00
N MET A 238 9.85 4.86 34.27
CA MET A 238 9.89 3.96 35.43
C MET A 238 9.75 4.74 36.74
N ALA A 239 10.44 5.87 36.89
CA ALA A 239 10.30 6.76 38.05
C ALA A 239 8.87 7.31 38.21
N GLY A 240 8.23 7.68 37.10
CA GLY A 240 6.84 8.15 37.08
C GLY A 240 5.84 7.08 37.49
N VAL A 241 5.99 5.84 36.98
CA VAL A 241 5.13 4.71 37.32
C VAL A 241 5.29 4.28 38.78
N VAL A 242 6.53 4.21 39.28
CA VAL A 242 6.80 3.89 40.70
C VAL A 242 6.21 4.97 41.62
N SER A 243 6.35 6.24 41.26
CA SER A 243 5.75 7.34 42.03
C SER A 243 4.22 7.27 42.03
N LEU A 244 3.61 6.88 40.91
CA LEU A 244 2.16 6.70 40.80
C LEU A 244 1.64 5.53 41.65
N ALA A 245 2.38 4.42 41.72
CA ALA A 245 2.02 3.27 42.54
C ALA A 245 2.00 3.59 44.05
N ASN A 246 2.79 4.59 44.47
CA ASN A 246 2.84 5.08 45.85
C ASN A 246 1.92 6.29 46.12
N ALA A 247 1.19 6.76 45.12
CA ALA A 247 0.23 7.85 45.28
C ALA A 247 -1.02 7.41 46.05
N SER A 248 -1.77 8.36 46.59
CA SER A 248 -3.05 8.13 47.26
C SER A 248 -4.08 7.44 46.35
N ASN A 249 -4.91 6.56 46.93
CA ASN A 249 -5.92 5.79 46.21
C ASN A 249 -6.90 6.69 45.40
N ILE A 250 -7.23 7.87 45.94
CA ILE A 250 -8.12 8.84 45.27
C ILE A 250 -7.49 9.37 43.97
N LEU A 251 -6.20 9.69 43.99
CA LEU A 251 -5.49 10.17 42.81
C LEU A 251 -5.23 9.01 41.84
N GLN A 252 -4.92 7.80 42.32
CA GLN A 252 -4.78 6.62 41.46
C GLN A 252 -6.05 6.35 40.64
N VAL A 253 -7.24 6.46 41.24
CA VAL A 253 -8.53 6.34 40.53
C VAL A 253 -8.67 7.45 39.47
N SER A 254 -8.26 8.67 39.79
CA SER A 254 -8.31 9.81 38.86
C SER A 254 -7.40 9.59 37.64
N TYR A 255 -6.20 9.04 37.86
CA TYR A 255 -5.31 8.61 36.79
C TYR A 255 -5.91 7.49 35.95
N ALA A 256 -6.48 6.45 36.58
CA ALA A 256 -7.14 5.35 35.89
C ALA A 256 -8.23 5.89 34.94
N ALA A 257 -9.08 6.80 35.44
CA ALA A 257 -10.12 7.44 34.65
C ALA A 257 -9.54 8.27 33.48
N ALA A 258 -8.49 9.05 33.71
CA ALA A 258 -7.84 9.84 32.67
C ALA A 258 -7.21 8.96 31.58
N TYR A 259 -6.55 7.86 31.95
CA TYR A 259 -5.94 6.93 31.00
C TYR A 259 -6.98 6.16 30.19
N VAL A 260 -8.06 5.69 30.81
CA VAL A 260 -9.17 5.04 30.09
C VAL A 260 -9.81 6.01 29.09
N LEU A 261 -10.06 7.26 29.50
CA LEU A 261 -10.59 8.30 28.61
C LEU A 261 -9.64 8.56 27.43
N LEU A 262 -8.35 8.77 27.71
CA LEU A 262 -7.35 9.02 26.68
C LEU A 262 -7.23 7.84 25.72
N ASN A 263 -7.25 6.61 26.21
CA ASN A 263 -7.21 5.44 25.35
C ASN A 263 -8.46 5.32 24.47
N ALA A 264 -9.65 5.59 24.99
CA ALA A 264 -10.87 5.64 24.18
C ALA A 264 -10.78 6.69 23.07
N VAL A 265 -10.21 7.86 23.37
CA VAL A 265 -9.97 8.92 22.38
C VAL A 265 -8.92 8.52 21.35
N TYR A 266 -7.79 7.95 21.76
CA TYR A 266 -6.74 7.47 20.86
C TYR A 266 -7.23 6.31 19.97
N TRP A 267 -8.08 5.43 20.51
CA TRP A 267 -8.77 4.40 19.75
C TRP A 267 -9.72 5.02 18.71
N ALA A 268 -10.54 6.00 19.11
CA ALA A 268 -11.42 6.70 18.18
C ALA A 268 -10.66 7.40 17.06
N VAL A 269 -9.53 8.06 17.40
CA VAL A 269 -8.64 8.70 16.42
C VAL A 269 -7.98 7.67 15.50
N SER A 270 -7.58 6.51 16.02
CA SER A 270 -7.03 5.40 15.25
C SER A 270 -8.08 4.77 14.31
N ALA A 271 -9.34 4.66 14.74
CA ALA A 271 -10.43 4.12 13.92
C ALA A 271 -10.72 4.97 12.68
N VAL A 272 -10.42 6.27 12.72
CA VAL A 272 -10.59 7.17 11.58
C VAL A 272 -9.55 6.88 10.48
N ASN A 273 -9.98 6.92 9.22
CA ASN A 273 -9.12 6.67 8.06
C ASN A 273 -7.86 7.56 8.08
N PRO A 274 -6.65 6.98 8.23
CA PRO A 274 -5.44 7.75 8.49
C PRO A 274 -5.08 8.67 7.33
N CYS A 275 -5.20 8.19 6.09
CA CYS A 275 -4.88 8.94 4.89
C CYS A 275 -5.77 10.17 4.66
N SER A 276 -6.99 10.19 5.20
CA SER A 276 -7.95 11.27 4.92
C SER A 276 -7.88 12.41 5.93
N TYR A 277 -7.79 12.09 7.22
CA TYR A 277 -7.92 13.08 8.29
C TYR A 277 -6.59 13.51 8.89
N HIS A 278 -5.59 12.63 8.92
CA HIS A 278 -4.28 12.93 9.50
C HIS A 278 -3.33 13.59 8.50
N TRP A 279 -3.53 13.33 7.21
CA TRP A 279 -2.68 13.82 6.13
C TRP A 279 -3.41 14.84 5.26
N ARG A 280 -2.65 15.80 4.73
CA ARG A 280 -3.12 16.78 3.75
C ARG A 280 -2.25 16.71 2.51
N HIS A 281 -2.89 16.80 1.35
CA HIS A 281 -2.21 16.85 0.05
C HIS A 281 -2.81 17.94 -0.85
N ALA A 282 -2.03 18.40 -1.84
CA ALA A 282 -2.43 19.44 -2.79
C ALA A 282 -3.08 18.89 -4.08
N TYR A 283 -3.24 17.57 -4.22
CA TYR A 283 -3.75 16.94 -5.45
C TYR A 283 -5.25 16.67 -5.36
N LYS A 284 -5.93 16.81 -6.49
CA LYS A 284 -7.33 16.45 -6.69
C LYS A 284 -7.39 15.22 -7.62
N THR A 285 -7.91 14.13 -7.09
CA THR A 285 -8.26 12.93 -7.84
C THR A 285 -9.68 13.07 -8.39
N GLN A 286 -9.87 12.70 -9.64
CA GLN A 286 -11.16 12.60 -10.28
C GLN A 286 -11.25 11.24 -10.95
N VAL A 287 -12.16 10.39 -10.46
CA VAL A 287 -12.43 9.11 -11.09
C VAL A 287 -13.19 9.39 -12.39
N LEU A 288 -12.63 8.94 -13.51
CA LEU A 288 -13.24 9.04 -14.80
C LEU A 288 -14.07 7.79 -15.04
N ASP A 289 -15.32 7.99 -15.45
CA ASP A 289 -16.19 6.85 -15.70
C ASP A 289 -15.80 6.08 -16.97
N ILE A 290 -15.71 4.75 -16.83
CA ILE A 290 -15.34 3.79 -17.88
C ILE A 290 -16.58 3.07 -18.46
N ALA A 291 -17.75 3.09 -17.78
CA ALA A 291 -18.98 2.40 -18.23
C ALA A 291 -20.29 3.15 -17.82
N PRO A 292 -21.46 2.93 -18.48
CA PRO A 292 -22.60 3.87 -18.51
C PRO A 292 -23.66 3.65 -17.41
N LEU A 293 -24.66 4.54 -17.31
CA LEU A 293 -26.01 4.30 -16.77
C LEU A 293 -27.03 5.06 -17.64
N PRO A 294 -28.31 4.61 -17.82
CA PRO A 294 -28.96 3.37 -17.34
C PRO A 294 -29.62 2.52 -18.46
N GLY A 295 -30.09 1.31 -18.12
CA GLY A 295 -31.18 0.65 -18.86
C GLY A 295 -32.56 1.13 -18.37
N PRO A 296 -33.64 1.05 -19.17
CA PRO A 296 -34.94 1.71 -18.92
C PRO A 296 -35.78 1.28 -17.69
N HIS A 297 -35.28 0.50 -16.73
CA HIS A 297 -36.13 -0.12 -15.69
C HIS A 297 -35.87 0.24 -14.22
N ASP A 298 -34.86 1.04 -13.86
CA ASP A 298 -34.53 1.25 -12.43
C ASP A 298 -34.86 2.64 -11.86
N SER A 299 -35.86 3.31 -12.43
CA SER A 299 -36.55 4.43 -11.78
C SER A 299 -37.96 4.00 -11.38
N ALA A 300 -38.21 3.97 -10.07
CA ALA A 300 -39.53 3.86 -9.44
C ALA A 300 -40.29 2.52 -9.63
N LEU A 301 -39.98 1.56 -8.75
CA LEU A 301 -41.04 0.80 -8.09
C LEU A 301 -41.15 1.28 -6.65
N ASP A 302 -41.84 2.42 -6.49
CA ASP A 302 -42.48 2.81 -5.25
C ASP A 302 -43.66 1.86 -5.00
N HIS A 303 -43.40 0.78 -4.25
CA HIS A 303 -44.46 -0.02 -3.66
C HIS A 303 -44.62 0.40 -2.19
N LYS A 304 -45.58 1.31 -1.97
CA LYS A 304 -46.21 1.52 -0.67
C LYS A 304 -46.90 0.22 -0.24
N GLY A 305 -46.38 -0.40 0.82
CA GLY A 305 -46.99 -1.50 1.55
C GLY A 305 -46.82 -1.26 3.06
N VAL A 306 -47.96 -1.13 3.72
CA VAL A 306 -48.22 -0.49 5.01
C VAL A 306 -47.77 -1.34 6.20
N VAL A 307 -46.50 -1.23 6.67
CA VAL A 307 -46.10 -1.55 8.08
C VAL A 307 -44.76 -0.82 8.46
N LYS A 308 -44.46 0.34 7.87
CA LYS A 308 -43.07 0.89 7.81
C LYS A 308 -42.90 2.30 8.36
N THR A 309 -43.58 2.70 9.43
CA THR A 309 -43.40 4.05 10.01
C THR A 309 -42.44 4.07 11.21
N SER A 310 -42.52 3.12 12.16
CA SER A 310 -41.66 3.17 13.37
C SER A 310 -40.23 2.62 13.15
N LEU A 311 -40.06 1.55 12.37
CA LEU A 311 -38.75 0.96 12.07
C LEU A 311 -37.92 1.75 11.05
N ARG A 312 -38.57 2.56 10.19
CA ARG A 312 -37.87 3.43 9.23
C ARG A 312 -37.19 4.59 9.92
N GLN A 313 -37.81 5.15 10.97
CA GLN A 313 -37.28 6.28 11.72
C GLN A 313 -36.01 5.89 12.49
N LEU A 314 -36.04 4.74 13.18
CA LEU A 314 -34.87 4.16 13.86
C LEU A 314 -33.72 3.80 12.90
N ARG A 315 -34.04 3.24 11.73
CA ARG A 315 -33.02 2.94 10.70
C ARG A 315 -32.42 4.22 10.10
N HIS A 316 -33.18 5.30 10.02
CA HIS A 316 -32.72 6.58 9.51
C HIS A 316 -31.82 7.31 10.52
N GLU A 317 -32.16 7.26 11.81
CA GLU A 317 -31.30 7.71 12.93
C GLU A 317 -29.99 6.90 12.98
N TRP A 318 -30.08 5.57 12.86
CA TRP A 318 -28.92 4.68 12.83
C TRP A 318 -28.03 4.89 11.59
N HIS A 319 -28.61 5.11 10.40
CA HIS A 319 -27.83 5.48 9.21
C HIS A 319 -27.24 6.89 9.31
N ARG A 320 -27.90 7.86 9.97
CA ARG A 320 -27.32 9.18 10.26
C ARG A 320 -26.15 9.06 11.24
N PHE A 321 -26.25 8.18 12.23
CA PHE A 321 -25.18 7.83 13.18
C PHE A 321 -24.00 7.10 12.51
N GLN A 322 -24.27 6.13 11.62
CA GLN A 322 -23.23 5.45 10.84
C GLN A 322 -22.52 6.39 9.84
N LYS A 323 -23.25 7.36 9.29
CA LYS A 323 -22.72 8.39 8.39
C LYS A 323 -21.95 9.49 9.15
N SER A 324 -22.30 9.76 10.42
CA SER A 324 -21.54 10.68 11.28
C SER A 324 -20.26 10.06 11.85
N TRP A 325 -20.17 8.73 11.94
CA TRP A 325 -18.97 7.97 12.34
C TRP A 325 -18.10 7.48 11.18
N GLY A 326 -18.41 7.81 9.92
CA GLY A 326 -17.58 7.44 8.76
C GLY A 326 -17.54 5.94 8.42
N LEU A 327 -18.46 5.14 8.97
CA LEU A 327 -18.55 3.69 8.78
C LEU A 327 -19.25 3.27 7.47
N VAL A 328 -19.73 4.23 6.68
CA VAL A 328 -20.32 3.97 5.36
C VAL A 328 -19.76 4.98 4.35
N ALA A 329 -18.90 4.51 3.45
CA ALA A 329 -18.68 5.18 2.18
C ALA A 329 -19.55 4.51 1.10
N SER A 330 -20.47 5.26 0.51
CA SER A 330 -20.93 5.00 -0.85
C SER A 330 -21.62 6.24 -1.41
N ALA A 331 -20.81 7.21 -1.82
CA ALA A 331 -21.21 8.06 -2.93
C ALA A 331 -21.03 7.22 -4.22
N LYS A 332 -22.04 7.25 -5.10
CA LYS A 332 -21.99 6.63 -6.43
C LYS A 332 -20.82 7.22 -7.23
N ILE A 333 -19.70 6.52 -7.25
CA ILE A 333 -18.51 6.88 -8.02
C ILE A 333 -18.27 5.72 -9.00
N ALA A 334 -17.91 6.09 -10.23
CA ALA A 334 -17.86 5.24 -11.41
C ALA A 334 -17.28 3.85 -11.15
N ARG A 335 -18.05 2.82 -11.46
CA ARG A 335 -17.66 1.42 -11.37
C ARG A 335 -17.41 0.91 -12.78
N THR A 336 -16.36 0.13 -12.99
CA THR A 336 -16.45 -0.98 -13.96
C THR A 336 -17.35 -2.02 -13.32
N PHE A 337 -18.63 -2.01 -13.67
CA PHE A 337 -19.50 -3.14 -13.37
C PHE A 337 -19.01 -4.35 -14.15
N ALA A 338 -19.19 -5.55 -13.58
CA ALA A 338 -19.28 -6.76 -14.38
C ALA A 338 -20.33 -6.50 -15.47
N ASP A 339 -19.93 -6.52 -16.73
CA ASP A 339 -20.89 -6.39 -17.83
C ASP A 339 -21.84 -7.60 -17.70
N PRO A 340 -23.16 -7.39 -17.59
CA PRO A 340 -24.12 -8.50 -17.45
C PRO A 340 -24.03 -9.51 -18.61
N ASP A 341 -23.47 -9.11 -19.76
CA ASP A 341 -23.25 -9.98 -20.91
C ASP A 341 -21.88 -10.72 -20.88
N ILE A 342 -20.88 -10.22 -20.14
CA ILE A 342 -19.49 -10.75 -20.10
C ILE A 342 -19.26 -11.67 -18.88
N GLY A 343 -20.13 -11.64 -17.87
CA GLY A 343 -20.02 -12.48 -16.68
C GLY A 343 -19.11 -11.89 -15.59
N ALA A 344 -18.58 -12.76 -14.71
CA ALA A 344 -17.76 -12.38 -13.56
C ALA A 344 -16.52 -11.58 -13.96
N ARG A 345 -16.02 -10.71 -13.07
CA ARG A 345 -14.77 -9.98 -13.33
C ARG A 345 -13.62 -10.98 -13.43
N THR A 346 -13.03 -11.13 -14.62
CA THR A 346 -11.88 -12.01 -14.86
C THR A 346 -10.59 -11.21 -14.90
N PHE A 347 -9.47 -11.87 -14.60
CA PHE A 347 -8.14 -11.28 -14.75
C PHE A 347 -7.88 -10.80 -16.18
N THR A 348 -8.27 -11.58 -17.18
CA THR A 348 -8.13 -11.28 -18.61
C THR A 348 -8.93 -10.05 -19.02
N ALA A 349 -10.17 -9.92 -18.53
CA ALA A 349 -11.01 -8.75 -18.77
C ALA A 349 -10.42 -7.48 -18.14
N ALA A 350 -9.94 -7.58 -16.90
CA ALA A 350 -9.29 -6.46 -16.21
C ALA A 350 -8.02 -6.03 -16.95
N LEU A 351 -7.21 -6.99 -17.38
CA LEU A 351 -5.99 -6.77 -18.14
C LEU A 351 -6.27 -6.10 -19.49
N TRP A 352 -7.19 -6.65 -20.28
CA TRP A 352 -7.59 -6.06 -21.57
C TRP A 352 -8.14 -4.65 -21.41
N THR A 353 -9.02 -4.44 -20.42
CA THR A 353 -9.57 -3.11 -20.12
C THR A 353 -8.44 -2.13 -19.79
N ALA A 354 -7.45 -2.53 -18.98
CA ALA A 354 -6.32 -1.68 -18.67
C ALA A 354 -5.48 -1.33 -19.91
N ILE A 355 -5.22 -2.30 -20.81
CA ILE A 355 -4.50 -2.08 -22.06
C ILE A 355 -5.25 -1.11 -22.98
N VAL A 356 -6.57 -1.26 -23.10
CA VAL A 356 -7.43 -0.33 -23.88
C VAL A 356 -7.40 1.07 -23.29
N LEU A 357 -7.39 1.20 -21.95
CA LEU A 357 -7.32 2.48 -21.26
C LEU A 357 -5.95 3.16 -21.39
N THR A 358 -4.86 2.40 -21.45
CA THR A 358 -3.50 2.95 -21.60
C THR A 358 -3.13 3.19 -23.06
N GLY A 359 -3.78 2.48 -23.99
CA GLY A 359 -3.47 2.55 -25.42
C GLY A 359 -2.16 1.84 -25.79
N THR A 360 -1.64 0.98 -24.92
CA THR A 360 -0.41 0.19 -25.14
C THR A 360 -0.31 -0.96 -24.16
N SER A 361 0.33 -2.06 -24.56
CA SER A 361 0.65 -3.20 -23.69
C SER A 361 2.12 -3.22 -23.21
N GLN A 362 2.93 -2.22 -23.56
CA GLN A 362 4.38 -2.17 -23.25
C GLN A 362 4.73 -2.31 -21.76
N TRP A 363 3.81 -1.91 -20.88
CA TRP A 363 3.96 -2.06 -19.44
C TRP A 363 3.83 -3.50 -18.96
N LEU A 364 3.28 -4.42 -19.76
CA LEU A 364 3.23 -5.86 -19.49
C LEU A 364 4.50 -6.54 -20.00
N ASN A 365 5.62 -6.21 -19.37
CA ASN A 365 6.90 -6.83 -19.65
C ASN A 365 7.30 -7.84 -18.56
N GLU A 366 8.36 -8.59 -18.82
CA GLU A 366 8.89 -9.61 -17.89
C GLU A 366 9.26 -9.02 -16.52
N ALA A 367 9.59 -7.73 -16.45
CA ALA A 367 9.95 -7.05 -15.21
C ALA A 367 8.73 -6.75 -14.30
N THR A 368 7.54 -6.62 -14.87
CA THR A 368 6.31 -6.44 -14.07
C THR A 368 5.78 -7.75 -13.49
N ALA A 369 5.96 -8.87 -14.19
CA ALA A 369 5.42 -10.18 -13.79
C ALA A 369 3.92 -10.17 -13.43
N ILE A 370 3.14 -9.25 -14.03
CA ILE A 370 1.68 -9.15 -13.84
C ILE A 370 0.98 -10.28 -14.60
N ALA A 371 1.35 -10.47 -15.87
CA ALA A 371 0.89 -11.58 -16.69
C ALA A 371 1.88 -12.77 -16.59
N PRO A 372 1.42 -14.02 -16.75
CA PRO A 372 2.29 -15.19 -16.79
C PRO A 372 3.35 -15.09 -17.89
N ILE A 373 4.57 -15.56 -17.61
CA ILE A 373 5.74 -15.40 -18.49
C ILE A 373 5.88 -16.59 -19.47
N ASN A 374 4.78 -17.08 -20.02
CA ASN A 374 4.81 -18.15 -21.02
C ASN A 374 4.67 -17.59 -22.45
N GLU A 375 5.01 -18.39 -23.46
CA GLU A 375 4.96 -17.97 -24.87
C GLU A 375 3.52 -17.65 -25.34
N ALA A 376 2.53 -18.37 -24.82
CA ALA A 376 1.11 -18.13 -25.10
C ALA A 376 0.67 -16.72 -24.65
N TRP A 377 1.06 -16.29 -23.46
CA TRP A 377 0.76 -14.95 -22.95
C TRP A 377 1.57 -13.89 -23.70
N LYS A 378 2.83 -14.15 -24.06
CA LYS A 378 3.63 -13.25 -24.89
C LYS A 378 2.99 -13.02 -26.27
N SER A 379 2.46 -14.07 -26.90
CA SER A 379 1.75 -13.94 -28.19
C SER A 379 0.41 -13.21 -28.03
N TRP A 380 -0.35 -13.50 -26.98
CA TRP A 380 -1.59 -12.76 -26.68
C TRP A 380 -1.33 -11.26 -26.44
N ILE A 381 -0.29 -10.90 -25.68
CA ILE A 381 0.08 -9.49 -25.42
C ILE A 381 0.48 -8.77 -26.71
N ARG A 382 1.18 -9.44 -27.64
CA ARG A 382 1.54 -8.88 -28.96
C ARG A 382 0.30 -8.65 -29.84
N GLU A 383 -0.62 -9.60 -29.85
CA GLU A 383 -1.90 -9.47 -30.57
C GLU A 383 -2.75 -8.36 -29.96
N ALA A 384 -2.78 -8.25 -28.63
CA ALA A 384 -3.44 -7.16 -27.91
C ALA A 384 -2.86 -5.80 -28.32
N ASP A 385 -1.54 -5.62 -28.32
CA ASP A 385 -0.90 -4.34 -28.71
C ASP A 385 -1.25 -3.93 -30.15
N SER A 386 -1.35 -4.92 -31.05
CA SER A 386 -1.68 -4.68 -32.46
C SER A 386 -3.15 -4.23 -32.65
N ASN A 387 -4.05 -4.68 -31.78
CA ASN A 387 -5.48 -4.34 -31.82
C ASN A 387 -5.84 -3.09 -31.00
N VAL A 388 -4.90 -2.57 -30.22
CA VAL A 388 -5.17 -1.45 -29.32
C VAL A 388 -4.95 -0.13 -30.02
N GLU A 389 -5.97 0.72 -29.94
CA GLU A 389 -5.89 2.10 -30.41
C GLU A 389 -6.01 3.09 -29.25
N ALA A 390 -5.11 4.06 -29.21
CA ALA A 390 -5.14 5.16 -28.26
C ALA A 390 -6.49 5.91 -28.23
N ILE A 391 -7.03 6.17 -27.04
CA ILE A 391 -8.36 6.79 -26.84
C ILE A 391 -8.26 8.33 -26.72
N ASP A 392 -7.05 8.88 -26.70
CA ASP A 392 -6.78 10.28 -26.34
C ASP A 392 -7.46 11.31 -27.23
N LEU A 393 -7.63 11.01 -28.52
CA LEU A 393 -8.35 11.86 -29.48
C LEU A 393 -9.76 12.19 -28.98
N TYR A 394 -10.42 11.21 -28.37
CA TYR A 394 -11.80 11.31 -27.90
C TYR A 394 -11.92 11.98 -26.53
N GLU A 395 -10.81 12.12 -25.79
CA GLU A 395 -10.80 12.77 -24.49
C GLU A 395 -10.58 14.29 -24.56
N GLY A 396 -10.38 14.84 -25.77
CA GLY A 396 -10.11 16.26 -25.97
C GLY A 396 -8.72 16.69 -25.49
N ARG A 397 -7.81 15.72 -25.24
CA ARG A 397 -6.43 15.99 -24.81
C ARG A 397 -5.56 16.53 -25.94
N HIS A 398 -5.95 16.27 -27.18
CA HIS A 398 -5.27 16.76 -28.38
C HIS A 398 -5.75 18.18 -28.70
N GLN A 399 -4.97 19.18 -28.31
CA GLN A 399 -5.03 20.47 -28.99
C GLN A 399 -3.81 20.57 -29.92
N PRO A 400 -4.00 20.54 -31.25
CA PRO A 400 -2.93 20.97 -32.14
C PRO A 400 -2.59 22.42 -31.80
N HIS A 401 -1.30 22.79 -31.79
CA HIS A 401 -0.91 24.18 -31.63
C HIS A 401 -1.68 25.04 -32.66
N ARG A 402 -2.41 26.03 -32.15
CA ARG A 402 -3.06 27.05 -32.98
C ARG A 402 -2.00 28.04 -33.47
N SER A 403 -1.00 27.59 -34.24
CA SER A 403 -0.11 28.51 -34.95
C SER A 403 0.44 27.91 -36.24
N SER A 404 0.40 28.77 -37.26
CA SER A 404 0.90 28.66 -38.63
C SER A 404 -0.01 28.02 -39.69
N ARG A 405 -0.26 28.81 -40.75
CA ARG A 405 -1.04 28.54 -41.98
C ARG A 405 -0.42 27.47 -42.90
N LEU A 406 0.48 26.62 -42.42
CA LEU A 406 1.20 25.64 -43.25
C LEU A 406 1.02 24.23 -42.67
N PRO A 407 0.66 23.23 -43.50
CA PRO A 407 0.56 21.85 -43.05
C PRO A 407 1.97 21.28 -42.84
N ARG A 408 2.47 21.30 -41.60
CA ARG A 408 3.64 20.50 -41.21
C ARG A 408 3.21 19.07 -40.94
N ARG A 409 3.99 18.09 -41.42
CA ARG A 409 3.82 16.68 -41.05
C ARG A 409 3.88 16.53 -39.52
N PRO A 410 2.97 15.77 -38.89
CA PRO A 410 2.95 15.61 -37.44
C PRO A 410 4.16 14.78 -36.99
N THR A 411 5.24 15.44 -36.59
CA THR A 411 6.48 14.79 -36.10
C THR A 411 6.40 14.32 -34.65
N GLY A 412 5.19 14.09 -34.10
CA GLY A 412 5.02 13.55 -32.75
C GLY A 412 5.44 14.45 -31.59
N THR A 413 6.00 15.64 -31.85
CA THR A 413 6.67 16.50 -30.85
C THR A 413 6.03 17.88 -30.61
N ASN A 414 4.79 18.12 -31.06
CA ASN A 414 4.11 19.43 -31.01
C ASN A 414 2.69 19.39 -30.38
N TRP A 415 2.47 18.50 -29.42
CA TRP A 415 1.29 18.35 -28.58
C TRP A 415 1.39 19.05 -27.20
N ARG A 416 0.31 19.70 -26.76
CA ARG A 416 0.13 20.09 -25.36
C ARG A 416 -1.02 19.29 -24.78
N PHE A 417 -0.77 18.58 -23.68
CA PHE A 417 -1.81 17.82 -23.00
C PHE A 417 -2.79 18.79 -22.33
N SER A 418 -4.01 18.80 -22.86
CA SER A 418 -5.13 19.52 -22.26
C SER A 418 -5.89 18.59 -21.32
N ARG A 419 -6.48 19.17 -20.27
CA ARG A 419 -7.35 18.46 -19.34
C ARG A 419 -8.46 17.74 -20.11
N ALA A 420 -8.83 16.53 -19.70
CA ALA A 420 -9.99 15.85 -20.26
C ALA A 420 -11.23 16.75 -20.10
N GLN A 421 -11.97 16.97 -21.19
CA GLN A 421 -13.17 17.80 -21.12
C GLN A 421 -14.18 17.11 -20.20
N ASN A 422 -14.59 17.80 -19.13
CA ASN A 422 -15.44 17.22 -18.09
C ASN A 422 -16.94 17.49 -18.34
N ASP A 423 -17.28 17.92 -19.55
CA ASP A 423 -18.65 18.18 -19.96
C ASP A 423 -19.46 16.87 -20.06
N ARG A 424 -20.77 16.92 -19.82
CA ARG A 424 -21.60 15.70 -19.80
C ARG A 424 -21.50 14.93 -21.12
N ASP A 425 -21.62 15.64 -22.24
CA ASP A 425 -21.54 15.06 -23.58
C ASP A 425 -20.17 14.42 -23.87
N ALA A 426 -19.09 15.04 -23.38
CA ALA A 426 -17.73 14.51 -23.54
C ALA A 426 -17.52 13.23 -22.70
N ARG A 427 -18.12 13.17 -21.50
CA ARG A 427 -18.09 11.95 -20.68
C ARG A 427 -18.86 10.81 -21.35
N ASP A 428 -20.04 11.09 -21.88
CA ASP A 428 -20.90 10.06 -22.48
C ASP A 428 -20.28 9.51 -23.76
N LYS A 429 -19.73 10.39 -24.62
CA LYS A 429 -18.93 9.97 -25.80
C LYS A 429 -17.77 9.07 -25.40
N ARG A 430 -16.96 9.48 -24.41
CA ARG A 430 -15.83 8.68 -23.91
C ARG A 430 -16.27 7.29 -23.46
N ARG A 431 -17.36 7.20 -22.69
CA ARG A 431 -17.90 5.92 -22.20
C ARG A 431 -18.28 4.99 -23.36
N ILE A 432 -18.96 5.52 -24.38
CA ILE A 432 -19.39 4.74 -25.56
C ILE A 432 -18.18 4.18 -26.30
N ILE A 433 -17.17 5.02 -26.56
CA ILE A 433 -15.98 4.64 -27.33
C ILE A 433 -15.14 3.62 -26.57
N ILE A 434 -14.94 3.80 -25.27
CA ILE A 434 -14.20 2.80 -24.46
C ILE A 434 -14.93 1.47 -24.50
N ARG A 435 -16.26 1.47 -24.33
CA ARG A 435 -17.06 0.25 -24.40
C ARG A 435 -16.96 -0.45 -25.75
N GLU A 436 -17.07 0.31 -26.84
CA GLU A 436 -16.97 -0.20 -28.21
C GLU A 436 -15.60 -0.84 -28.45
N LYS A 437 -14.51 -0.19 -28.00
CA LYS A 437 -13.15 -0.74 -28.11
C LYS A 437 -12.94 -2.00 -27.27
N ILE A 438 -13.47 -2.05 -26.05
CA ILE A 438 -13.37 -3.25 -25.21
C ILE A 438 -14.11 -4.42 -25.87
N ARG A 439 -15.30 -4.18 -26.42
CA ARG A 439 -16.12 -5.20 -27.11
C ARG A 439 -15.61 -5.55 -28.52
N GLY A 440 -14.81 -4.68 -29.14
CA GLY A 440 -14.31 -4.85 -30.51
C GLY A 440 -13.38 -6.04 -30.68
N TRP A 441 -12.71 -6.49 -29.60
CA TRP A 441 -11.84 -7.67 -29.64
C TRP A 441 -12.30 -8.73 -28.64
N LYS A 442 -12.51 -9.95 -29.14
CA LYS A 442 -12.88 -11.11 -28.32
C LYS A 442 -11.66 -11.72 -27.62
N TYR A 443 -11.13 -10.99 -26.66
CA TYR A 443 -9.86 -11.30 -25.99
C TYR A 443 -9.86 -12.66 -25.26
N ASP A 444 -10.98 -13.08 -24.67
CA ASP A 444 -11.11 -14.35 -23.94
C ASP A 444 -11.12 -15.56 -24.89
N GLU A 445 -11.98 -15.57 -25.91
CA GLU A 445 -11.99 -16.61 -26.95
C GLU A 445 -10.59 -16.73 -27.58
N ARG A 446 -9.94 -15.60 -27.83
CA ARG A 446 -8.63 -15.60 -28.45
C ARG A 446 -7.56 -16.19 -27.55
N LEU A 447 -7.53 -15.84 -26.26
CA LEU A 447 -6.60 -16.44 -25.31
C LEU A 447 -6.79 -17.95 -25.22
N THR A 448 -8.04 -18.43 -25.18
CA THR A 448 -8.32 -19.88 -25.17
C THR A 448 -7.80 -20.58 -26.43
N SER A 449 -7.93 -19.97 -27.61
CA SER A 449 -7.39 -20.52 -28.85
C SER A 449 -5.86 -20.58 -28.85
N ILE A 450 -5.19 -19.56 -28.30
CA ILE A 450 -3.73 -19.51 -28.21
C ILE A 450 -3.24 -20.56 -27.21
N LEU A 451 -3.88 -20.67 -26.05
CA LEU A 451 -3.54 -21.68 -25.05
C LEU A 451 -3.75 -23.09 -25.58
N ALA A 452 -4.82 -23.35 -26.34
CA ALA A 452 -5.04 -24.64 -27.00
C ALA A 452 -3.91 -24.98 -27.99
N ALA A 453 -3.47 -24.01 -28.79
CA ALA A 453 -2.36 -24.21 -29.73
C ALA A 453 -1.00 -24.45 -29.03
N HIS A 454 -0.79 -23.89 -27.83
CA HIS A 454 0.44 -24.08 -27.06
C HIS A 454 0.33 -25.21 -26.02
N ALA A 455 -0.82 -25.88 -25.93
CA ALA A 455 -1.05 -26.94 -24.95
C ALA A 455 -0.09 -28.11 -25.15
N ASP A 456 0.13 -28.52 -26.41
CA ASP A 456 1.01 -29.63 -26.75
C ASP A 456 2.49 -29.35 -26.40
N LEU A 457 2.90 -28.09 -26.42
CA LEU A 457 4.27 -27.66 -26.09
C LEU A 457 4.50 -27.50 -24.58
N THR A 458 3.43 -27.27 -23.81
CA THR A 458 3.52 -26.96 -22.37
C THR A 458 3.05 -28.10 -21.48
N ARG A 459 2.25 -29.04 -22.00
CA ARG A 459 1.84 -30.24 -21.29
C ARG A 459 3.02 -31.21 -21.21
N LYS A 460 3.54 -31.42 -20.00
CA LYS A 460 4.29 -32.64 -19.69
C LYS A 460 3.28 -33.73 -19.40
N PRO A 461 3.23 -34.83 -20.17
CA PRO A 461 2.35 -35.94 -19.84
C PRO A 461 2.69 -36.44 -18.43
N TYR A 462 1.65 -36.74 -17.65
CA TYR A 462 1.88 -37.39 -16.35
C TYR A 462 2.44 -38.80 -16.60
N PRO A 463 3.27 -39.35 -15.70
CA PRO A 463 3.82 -40.70 -15.86
C PRO A 463 2.72 -41.77 -16.05
N ASP A 464 1.52 -41.49 -15.55
CA ASP A 464 0.36 -42.38 -15.61
C ASP A 464 -0.38 -42.31 -16.97
N GLU A 465 -0.03 -41.34 -17.85
CA GLU A 465 -0.57 -41.20 -19.21
C GLU A 465 0.32 -41.84 -20.29
N THR A 466 1.57 -42.19 -19.94
CA THR A 466 2.41 -43.06 -20.78
C THR A 466 2.03 -44.51 -20.49
N ASP A 467 0.98 -44.98 -21.16
CA ASP A 467 0.68 -46.40 -21.25
C ASP A 467 1.83 -47.09 -22.00
N ASP A 468 2.29 -48.22 -21.47
CA ASP A 468 3.43 -49.06 -21.90
C ASP A 468 3.23 -49.73 -23.29
N THR A 469 2.51 -49.09 -24.22
CA THR A 469 2.09 -49.68 -25.50
C THR A 469 2.53 -48.94 -26.76
N VAL A 470 3.46 -47.98 -26.67
CA VAL A 470 4.09 -47.41 -27.87
C VAL A 470 5.53 -47.90 -27.96
N GLU A 471 5.74 -48.88 -28.83
CA GLU A 471 7.05 -49.40 -29.24
C GLU A 471 8.02 -48.25 -29.52
N ALA A 472 9.20 -48.32 -28.89
CA ALA A 472 10.31 -47.44 -29.20
C ALA A 472 10.71 -47.60 -30.67
N VAL A 473 10.66 -46.50 -31.42
CA VAL A 473 11.26 -46.42 -32.76
C VAL A 473 12.78 -46.64 -32.61
N PRO A 474 13.39 -47.58 -33.35
CA PRO A 474 14.82 -47.82 -33.23
C PRO A 474 15.62 -46.70 -33.90
N GLU A 475 16.66 -46.22 -33.21
CA GLU A 475 17.66 -45.31 -33.75
C GLU A 475 18.36 -45.94 -34.96
N GLU A 476 18.29 -45.25 -36.11
CA GLU A 476 18.92 -45.67 -37.35
C GLU A 476 20.41 -45.32 -37.33
N ASN A 477 21.24 -46.34 -37.15
CA ASN A 477 22.70 -46.28 -37.31
C ASN A 477 23.07 -45.96 -38.77
N SER A 478 23.66 -44.81 -39.04
CA SER A 478 24.36 -44.55 -40.30
C SER A 478 25.87 -44.87 -40.17
N ILE A 479 26.31 -45.95 -40.81
CA ILE A 479 27.73 -46.31 -40.97
C ILE A 479 28.28 -45.70 -42.28
N ALA A 480 29.42 -45.05 -42.11
CA ALA A 480 30.47 -44.52 -42.99
C ALA A 480 30.57 -44.91 -44.48
N ALA A 481 31.02 -43.92 -45.27
CA ALA A 481 32.06 -44.10 -46.30
C ALA A 481 32.92 -42.83 -46.43
N ASP A 482 34.23 -43.05 -46.61
CA ASP A 482 35.40 -42.16 -46.57
C ASP A 482 35.38 -40.88 -47.44
N THR A 483 36.15 -39.83 -47.10
CA THR A 483 37.55 -39.62 -47.55
C THR A 483 38.14 -38.24 -47.15
N VAL A 484 39.41 -38.25 -46.71
CA VAL A 484 40.48 -37.21 -46.83
C VAL A 484 40.61 -36.02 -45.83
N ALA A 485 41.73 -36.08 -45.11
CA ALA A 485 42.72 -35.01 -44.79
C ALA A 485 42.68 -34.23 -43.46
N THR A 486 43.69 -34.56 -42.62
CA THR A 486 44.60 -33.70 -41.80
C THR A 486 44.00 -32.75 -40.75
N SER A 487 44.52 -32.59 -39.54
CA SER A 487 45.84 -32.90 -38.96
C SER A 487 45.82 -32.57 -37.45
N THR A 488 46.49 -33.40 -36.63
CA THR A 488 47.37 -33.04 -35.48
C THR A 488 46.80 -32.13 -34.36
N VAL A 489 46.83 -32.46 -33.06
CA VAL A 489 47.98 -32.67 -32.14
C VAL A 489 47.34 -33.15 -30.81
N VAL A 490 47.51 -34.40 -30.35
CA VAL A 490 48.56 -34.94 -29.44
C VAL A 490 48.40 -34.61 -27.94
N ARG A 491 48.49 -35.72 -27.16
CA ARG A 491 48.74 -35.93 -25.71
C ARG A 491 47.52 -35.89 -24.79
N GLU A 492 46.91 -36.99 -24.35
CA GLU A 492 47.40 -38.28 -23.78
C GLU A 492 47.98 -38.13 -22.36
N HIS A 493 47.26 -38.58 -21.32
CA HIS A 493 47.52 -39.88 -20.67
C HIS A 493 46.57 -40.17 -19.48
N ARG A 494 45.98 -41.39 -19.53
CA ARG A 494 45.88 -42.43 -18.47
C ARG A 494 45.06 -42.16 -17.21
N ASP A 495 44.33 -43.12 -16.64
CA ASP A 495 43.98 -44.50 -16.99
C ASP A 495 42.96 -44.96 -15.90
N VAL A 496 41.97 -45.76 -16.29
CA VAL A 496 41.58 -47.05 -15.64
C VAL A 496 41.07 -46.99 -14.18
N SER A 497 39.95 -47.57 -13.75
CA SER A 497 38.84 -48.34 -14.34
C SER A 497 37.91 -48.78 -13.19
N HIS A 498 36.63 -48.93 -13.49
CA HIS A 498 35.71 -50.01 -13.06
C HIS A 498 35.63 -50.48 -11.59
N LEU A 499 34.40 -50.42 -11.06
CA LEU A 499 33.62 -51.54 -10.45
C LEU A 499 32.23 -50.96 -10.08
N GLU A 500 31.16 -51.27 -10.82
CA GLU A 500 30.13 -52.29 -10.49
C GLU A 500 29.77 -52.28 -8.99
N GLN A 501 28.51 -52.13 -8.52
CA GLN A 501 27.27 -52.83 -8.87
C GLN A 501 26.14 -52.29 -7.89
N PRO A 502 24.92 -52.86 -7.76
CA PRO A 502 23.70 -52.27 -8.32
C PRO A 502 22.56 -51.95 -7.32
N ALA A 503 21.51 -51.32 -7.87
CA ALA A 503 20.06 -51.51 -7.67
C ALA A 503 19.42 -51.82 -6.28
N GLY A 504 18.35 -51.08 -5.98
CA GLY A 504 17.29 -51.43 -5.01
C GLY A 504 16.61 -50.19 -4.42
N ARG A 505 15.58 -49.59 -5.04
CA ARG A 505 14.13 -49.90 -5.01
C ARG A 505 13.43 -49.64 -3.65
N GLY A 506 12.36 -48.82 -3.69
CA GLY A 506 11.30 -48.69 -2.66
C GLY A 506 11.38 -47.39 -1.86
N ALA A 507 10.61 -46.33 -2.15
CA ALA A 507 9.16 -46.14 -1.97
C ALA A 507 8.69 -46.25 -0.50
N GLY A 508 8.01 -45.20 -0.01
CA GLY A 508 7.04 -45.34 1.09
C GLY A 508 7.16 -44.34 2.24
N THR A 509 6.45 -43.23 2.07
CA THR A 509 5.47 -42.66 3.02
C THR A 509 5.73 -42.60 4.54
N THR A 510 5.50 -41.38 5.04
CA THR A 510 4.81 -41.04 6.31
C THR A 510 5.46 -41.50 7.62
N SER A 511 5.86 -40.53 8.45
CA SER A 511 5.06 -40.08 9.60
C SER A 511 5.90 -39.27 10.57
N SER A 512 5.20 -38.36 11.24
CA SER A 512 5.57 -37.63 12.44
C SER A 512 6.38 -38.44 13.47
N THR A 513 7.37 -37.82 14.09
CA THR A 513 7.40 -37.69 15.57
C THR A 513 8.43 -36.65 15.99
N SER A 514 8.05 -35.87 17.01
CA SER A 514 8.96 -35.04 17.78
C SER A 514 9.91 -35.91 18.60
N PHE A 515 11.14 -35.45 18.82
CA PHE A 515 11.85 -35.70 20.07
C PHE A 515 12.80 -34.56 20.42
N ALA A 516 12.96 -34.39 21.74
CA ALA A 516 13.84 -33.51 22.50
C ALA A 516 15.20 -33.23 21.83
N GLY A 517 15.82 -32.05 21.99
CA GLY A 517 16.13 -31.43 23.27
C GLY A 517 17.43 -32.02 23.80
N LEU A 518 18.57 -31.34 23.56
CA LEU A 518 19.78 -31.25 24.39
C LEU A 518 20.87 -30.50 23.63
N GLU A 519 21.41 -29.49 24.32
CA GLU A 519 22.80 -28.99 24.29
C GLU A 519 23.45 -28.59 22.96
N THR A 520 23.81 -27.30 22.87
CA THR A 520 25.10 -26.85 22.30
C THR A 520 25.30 -25.36 22.62
N GLU A 521 25.78 -25.09 23.83
CA GLU A 521 26.66 -23.95 24.10
C GLU A 521 27.97 -24.18 23.31
N GLU A 522 28.08 -23.73 22.06
CA GLU A 522 29.41 -23.69 21.41
C GLU A 522 29.51 -22.87 20.11
N ILE A 523 28.94 -21.66 20.02
CA ILE A 523 29.29 -20.74 18.90
C ILE A 523 29.42 -19.28 19.37
N LEU A 524 30.14 -19.08 20.48
CA LEU A 524 30.63 -17.77 20.90
C LEU A 524 32.13 -17.87 21.19
N ARG A 525 32.96 -18.05 20.15
CA ARG A 525 34.42 -17.86 20.24
C ARG A 525 35.20 -17.93 18.93
N VAL A 526 34.68 -17.42 17.82
CA VAL A 526 35.53 -17.16 16.62
C VAL A 526 34.98 -15.95 15.84
N SER A 527 35.18 -14.73 16.35
CA SER A 527 35.19 -13.52 15.50
C SER A 527 35.75 -12.28 16.23
N SER A 528 36.74 -12.48 17.10
CA SER A 528 37.55 -11.39 17.64
C SER A 528 39.00 -11.77 17.37
N ASP A 529 39.49 -11.47 16.17
CA ASP A 529 40.92 -11.35 15.83
C ASP A 529 41.11 -11.03 14.33
N VAL A 530 40.55 -9.91 13.84
CA VAL A 530 41.05 -9.23 12.63
C VAL A 530 40.70 -7.73 12.76
N GLU A 531 41.66 -6.92 13.22
CA GLU A 531 41.88 -5.49 12.86
C GLU A 531 42.64 -4.78 13.99
N LYS A 532 43.94 -5.04 14.09
CA LYS A 532 44.94 -4.05 14.54
C LYS A 532 46.26 -4.33 13.83
N GLY A 533 46.65 -3.44 12.91
CA GLY A 533 48.01 -3.39 12.35
C GLY A 533 48.13 -2.60 11.04
N ASN A 534 48.56 -1.34 11.17
CA ASN A 534 49.12 -0.40 10.17
C ASN A 534 48.16 0.06 9.04
N ASP A 535 47.90 1.35 8.77
CA ASP A 535 48.64 2.61 8.94
C ASP A 535 47.72 3.77 9.39
#